data_AF-A4WL08-F1
#
_entry.id   AF-A4WL08-F1
#
_cell.length_a   1.000
_cell.length_b   1.000
_cell.length_c   1.000
_cell.angle_alpha   90.00
_cell.angle_beta   90.00
_cell.angle_gamma   90.00
#
_symmetry.space_group_name_H-M   'P 1'
#
loop_
_entity.id
_entity.type
_entity.pdbx_description
1 polymer ?
#
loop_
_entity_poly.entity_id
_entity_poly.type
_entity_poly.pdbx_seq_one_letter_code
_entity_poly.pdbx_strand_id
1 'polypeptide(L)' 'MARRHCPNCRKVVDEEVIREGATVIKRCPHCGHVFAKYEVKTAR' A
#
# COMPACT_ATOMS: atom_id res chain seq x y z
N MET A 1 3.70 -11.21 -3.79
CA MET A 1 2.74 -10.73 -2.79
C MET A 1 3.44 -10.79 -1.44
N ALA A 2 3.85 -9.65 -0.89
CA ALA A 2 4.59 -9.59 0.36
C ALA A 2 3.59 -9.48 1.51
N ARG A 3 3.42 -10.57 2.27
CA ARG A 3 2.59 -10.57 3.48
C ARG A 3 3.21 -9.63 4.50
N ARG A 4 2.44 -8.65 4.95
CA ARG A 4 2.91 -7.62 5.88
C ARG A 4 2.06 -7.63 7.15
N HIS A 5 2.70 -7.48 8.29
CA HIS A 5 1.98 -7.31 9.54
C HIS A 5 1.50 -5.85 9.64
N CYS A 6 0.20 -5.65 9.70
CA CYS A 6 -0.35 -4.30 9.82
C CYS A 6 -0.15 -3.79 11.26
N PRO A 7 0.50 -2.62 11.47
CA PRO A 7 0.70 -2.09 12.82
C PRO A 7 -0.60 -1.64 13.48
N ASN A 8 -1.65 -1.35 12.69
CA ASN A 8 -2.93 -0.86 13.20
C ASN A 8 -3.87 -2.01 13.63
N CYS A 9 -4.22 -2.91 12.70
CA CYS A 9 -5.13 -4.02 13.01
C CYS A 9 -4.42 -5.29 13.53
N ARG A 10 -3.08 -5.31 13.55
CA ARG A 10 -2.23 -6.43 14.01
C ARG A 10 -2.51 -7.77 13.30
N LYS A 11 -3.07 -7.69 12.10
CA LYS A 11 -3.30 -8.84 11.23
C LYS A 11 -2.17 -8.95 10.23
N VAL A 12 -1.86 -10.18 9.86
CA VAL A 12 -1.06 -10.46 8.66
C VAL A 12 -1.98 -10.27 7.47
N VAL A 13 -1.63 -9.33 6.59
CA VAL A 13 -2.45 -8.96 5.46
C VAL A 13 -1.59 -8.97 4.20
N ASP A 14 -2.22 -9.23 3.06
CA ASP A 14 -1.59 -8.94 1.78
C ASP A 14 -1.78 -7.45 1.46
N GLU A 15 -0.69 -6.79 1.07
CA GLU A 15 -0.68 -5.37 0.77
C GLU A 15 -1.56 -5.07 -0.44
N GLU A 16 -2.57 -4.23 -0.26
CA GLU A 16 -3.39 -3.72 -1.36
C GLU A 16 -2.65 -2.58 -2.05
N VAL A 17 -2.42 -2.71 -3.35
CA VAL A 17 -1.76 -1.69 -4.17
C VAL A 17 -2.78 -1.01 -5.06
N ILE A 18 -3.01 0.27 -4.83
CA ILE A 18 -3.87 1.13 -5.62
C ILE A 18 -3.00 2.03 -6.48
N ARG A 19 -3.33 2.15 -7.76
CA ARG A 19 -2.65 3.03 -8.70
C ARG A 19 -3.65 4.07 -9.20
N GLU A 20 -3.41 5.32 -8.82
CA GLU A 20 -4.21 6.49 -9.18
C GLU A 20 -3.35 7.39 -10.07
N GLY A 21 -3.40 7.15 -11.39
CA GLY A 21 -2.53 7.84 -12.36
C GLY A 21 -1.04 7.59 -12.07
N ALA A 22 -0.33 8.64 -11.66
CA ALA A 22 1.08 8.57 -11.27
C ALA A 22 1.29 8.21 -9.79
N THR A 23 0.24 8.13 -8.97
CA THR A 23 0.36 7.82 -7.54
C THR A 23 0.15 6.33 -7.29
N VAL A 24 1.10 5.71 -6.59
CA VAL A 24 0.97 4.36 -6.05
C VAL A 24 0.75 4.44 -4.56
N ILE A 25 -0.34 3.82 -4.09
CA ILE A 25 -0.71 3.73 -2.68
C ILE A 25 -0.71 2.25 -2.30
N LYS A 26 0.05 1.92 -1.28
CA LYS A 26 0.14 0.60 -0.67
C LYS A 26 -0.54 0.66 0.68
N ARG A 27 -1.62 -0.07 0.90
CA ARG A 27 -2.40 0.00 2.15
C ARG A 27 -2.89 -1.35 2.64
N CYS A 28 -3.29 -1.39 3.91
CA CYS A 28 -3.95 -2.53 4.52
C CYS A 28 -5.42 -2.60 4.05
N PRO A 29 -5.87 -3.71 3.45
CA PRO A 29 -7.24 -3.84 2.95
C PRO A 29 -8.28 -3.92 4.10
N HIS A 30 -7.87 -4.23 5.32
CA HIS A 30 -8.80 -4.40 6.45
C HIS A 30 -9.08 -3.12 7.24
N CYS A 31 -8.13 -2.20 7.30
CA CYS A 31 -8.26 -0.99 8.14
C CYS A 31 -7.82 0.30 7.42
N GLY A 32 -7.38 0.22 6.17
CA GLY A 32 -6.97 1.37 5.38
C GLY A 32 -5.60 1.95 5.72
N HIS A 33 -4.85 1.36 6.67
CA HIS A 33 -3.51 1.85 7.04
C HIS A 33 -2.58 1.88 5.83
N VAL A 34 -2.07 3.06 5.48
CA VAL A 34 -1.17 3.25 4.33
C VAL A 34 0.25 2.86 4.73
N PHE A 35 0.74 1.79 4.14
CA PHE A 35 2.11 1.31 4.32
C PHE A 35 3.13 2.13 3.55
N ALA A 36 2.77 2.59 2.35
CA ALA A 36 3.59 3.47 1.54
C ALA A 36 2.72 4.23 0.54
N LYS A 37 3.08 5.47 0.25
CA LYS A 37 2.47 6.28 -0.80
C LYS A 37 3.59 7.01 -1.53
N TYR A 38 3.68 6.82 -2.84
CA TYR A 38 4.70 7.46 -3.65
C TYR A 38 4.17 7.74 -5.04
N GLU A 39 4.71 8.77 -5.67
CA GLU A 39 4.45 9.07 -7.07
C GLU A 39 5.55 8.45 -7.94
N VAL A 40 5.15 7.71 -8.96
CA VAL A 40 6.05 7.25 -10.01
C VAL A 40 6.21 8.38 -11.02
N LYS A 41 7.29 9.14 -10.87
CA LYS A 41 7.76 10.01 -11.95
C LYS A 41 8.40 9.10 -13.00
N THR A 42 7.72 8.90 -14.13
CA THR A 42 8.37 8.36 -15.33
C THR A 42 9.53 9.31 -15.68
N ALA A 43 10.76 8.88 -15.42
CA ALA A 43 11.94 9.53 -15.96
C ALA A 43 11.87 9.33 -17.48
N ARG A 44 11.63 10.42 -18.20
CA ARG A 44 11.62 10.47 -19.66
C ARG A 44 13.04 10.50 -20.20
#